data_AF-L7PA94-F1
#
_entry.id   AF-L7PA94-F1
#
_cell.length_a   1.000
_cell.length_b   1.000
_cell.length_c   1.000
_cell.angle_alpha   90.00
_cell.angle_beta   90.00
_cell.angle_gamma   90.00
#
_symmetry.space_group_name_H-M   'P 1'
#
loop_
_entity.id
_entity.type
_entity.pdbx_description
1 polymer ?
#
loop_
_entity_poly.entity_id
_entity_poly.type
_entity_poly.pdbx_seq_one_letter_code
_entity_poly.pdbx_strand_id
1 'polypeptide(L)'
;LIGQAFPYTPVANPRHMVADWSFGIRDADMQQAVDDARGKGAKVIIVLSHNGMDVDLKMASKVTGIDAIMGGHTHDGVFQPVVVENAGGETLVTNAGSNGKFLGVLDLDVKDGKVADFRLQITAGVLQLVGSQHGYANPDRQNPWSRTRKNWRKNSRCATTCCTAGVISTVPFDQLICDALMEGLDAPLAFFTGFPLGNQRPAG
;
A
#
# COMPACT_ATOMS: atom_id res chain seq x y z
N LEU A 1 12.66 -13.41 2.57
CA LEU A 1 11.48 -12.53 2.50
C LEU A 1 10.33 -13.22 3.21
N ILE A 2 9.58 -12.51 4.04
CA ILE A 2 8.37 -13.01 4.70
C ILE A 2 7.20 -12.13 4.22
N GLY A 3 6.09 -12.75 3.82
CA GLY A 3 4.90 -12.02 3.38
C GLY A 3 3.89 -11.88 4.52
N GLN A 4 3.32 -10.68 4.67
CA GLN A 4 2.32 -10.38 5.69
C GLN A 4 1.10 -9.72 5.03
N ALA A 5 -0.03 -10.43 5.03
CA ALA A 5 -1.28 -9.95 4.47
C ALA A 5 -2.05 -9.04 5.43
N PHE A 6 -3.00 -8.26 4.92
CA PHE A 6 -3.81 -7.36 5.73
C PHE A 6 -4.60 -8.13 6.80
N PRO A 7 -4.38 -7.84 8.10
CA PRO A 7 -4.90 -8.67 9.19
C PRO A 7 -6.41 -8.55 9.36
N TYR A 8 -7.02 -7.45 8.91
CA TYR A 8 -8.45 -7.19 9.04
C TYR A 8 -9.25 -7.53 7.78
N THR A 9 -8.70 -8.35 6.88
CA THR A 9 -9.35 -8.77 5.63
C THR A 9 -10.79 -9.30 5.83
N PRO A 10 -11.10 -10.15 6.85
CA PRO A 10 -12.44 -10.70 7.05
C PRO A 10 -13.50 -9.69 7.50
N VAL A 11 -13.09 -8.54 8.07
CA VAL A 11 -14.01 -7.48 8.50
C VAL A 11 -14.10 -6.34 7.49
N ALA A 12 -13.07 -6.14 6.66
CA ALA A 12 -13.05 -5.13 5.61
C ALA A 12 -13.77 -5.57 4.32
N ASN A 13 -14.12 -6.85 4.18
CA ASN A 13 -14.71 -7.43 2.98
C ASN A 13 -15.85 -8.39 3.33
N PRO A 14 -16.78 -8.71 2.40
CA PRO A 14 -17.80 -9.73 2.62
C PRO A 14 -17.23 -11.05 3.15
N ARG A 15 -17.69 -11.45 4.33
CA ARG A 15 -17.15 -12.59 5.10
C ARG A 15 -17.08 -13.90 4.31
N HIS A 16 -18.05 -14.12 3.42
CA HIS A 16 -18.18 -15.36 2.65
C HIS A 16 -17.01 -15.57 1.66
N MET A 17 -16.28 -14.53 1.26
CA MET A 17 -15.13 -14.68 0.34
C MET A 17 -13.91 -15.34 0.99
N VAL A 18 -13.86 -15.35 2.33
CA VAL A 18 -12.74 -15.90 3.12
C VAL A 18 -13.27 -16.76 4.27
N ALA A 19 -14.43 -17.42 4.10
CA ALA A 19 -15.20 -18.07 5.15
C ALA A 19 -14.35 -18.95 6.09
N ASP A 20 -13.45 -19.75 5.53
CA ASP A 20 -12.63 -20.70 6.28
C ASP A 20 -11.25 -20.17 6.68
N TRP A 21 -10.95 -18.91 6.37
CA TRP A 21 -9.64 -18.31 6.62
C TRP A 21 -9.68 -17.37 7.80
N SER A 22 -8.61 -17.42 8.60
CA SER A 22 -8.35 -16.52 9.71
C SER A 22 -7.20 -15.58 9.34
N PHE A 23 -7.40 -14.29 9.59
CA PHE A 23 -6.37 -13.26 9.45
C PHE A 23 -6.22 -12.56 10.81
N GLY A 24 -5.05 -12.01 11.07
CA GLY A 24 -4.81 -11.28 12.31
C GLY A 24 -3.36 -10.87 12.47
N ILE A 25 -3.12 -10.02 13.46
CA ILE A 25 -1.78 -9.65 13.91
C ILE A 25 -1.33 -10.75 14.87
N ARG A 26 -0.33 -11.54 14.47
CA ARG A 26 0.16 -12.70 15.23
C ARG A 26 1.65 -12.60 15.42
N ASP A 27 2.04 -11.78 16.39
CA ASP A 27 3.45 -11.49 16.69
C ASP A 27 4.25 -12.79 16.93
N ALA A 28 3.65 -13.79 17.59
CA ALA A 28 4.28 -15.09 17.83
C ALA A 28 4.51 -15.90 16.55
N ASP A 29 3.51 -15.98 15.67
CA ASP A 29 3.65 -16.67 14.37
C ASP A 29 4.70 -15.99 13.49
N MET A 30 4.73 -14.64 13.50
CA MET A 30 5.75 -13.87 12.79
C MET A 30 7.16 -14.11 13.37
N GLN A 31 7.31 -14.12 14.71
CA GLN A 31 8.58 -14.45 15.35
C GLN A 31 9.06 -15.85 14.96
N GLN A 32 8.17 -16.84 14.98
CA GLN A 32 8.51 -18.19 14.54
C GLN A 32 8.97 -18.22 13.07
N ALA A 33 8.30 -17.48 12.18
CA ALA A 33 8.70 -17.38 10.77
C ALA A 33 10.08 -16.72 10.60
N VAL A 34 10.38 -15.71 11.42
CA VAL A 34 11.70 -15.05 11.45
C VAL A 34 12.77 -16.02 11.94
N ASP A 35 12.53 -16.71 13.05
CA ASP A 35 13.46 -17.67 13.65
C ASP A 35 13.74 -18.84 12.70
N ASP A 36 12.69 -19.37 12.05
CA ASP A 36 12.81 -20.42 11.03
C ASP A 36 13.67 -19.97 9.84
N ALA A 37 13.46 -18.73 9.37
CA ALA A 37 14.24 -18.17 8.27
C ALA A 37 15.71 -18.00 8.67
N ARG A 38 16.00 -17.51 9.88
CA ARG A 38 17.35 -17.41 10.43
C ARG A 38 18.00 -18.78 10.59
N GLY A 39 17.27 -19.76 11.12
CA GLY A 39 17.72 -21.14 11.28
C GLY A 39 18.08 -21.81 9.95
N LYS A 40 17.39 -21.43 8.87
CA LYS A 40 17.70 -21.84 7.49
C LYS A 40 18.88 -21.07 6.86
N GLY A 41 19.51 -20.16 7.61
CA GLY A 41 20.70 -19.42 7.19
C GLY A 41 20.44 -18.02 6.63
N ALA A 42 19.22 -17.48 6.71
CA ALA A 42 18.93 -16.14 6.24
C ALA A 42 19.79 -15.09 6.95
N LYS A 43 20.51 -14.29 6.17
CA LYS A 43 21.36 -13.19 6.66
C LYS A 43 20.64 -11.86 6.72
N VAL A 44 19.63 -11.67 5.88
CA VAL A 44 18.72 -10.53 5.93
C VAL A 44 17.29 -11.02 5.83
N ILE A 45 16.41 -10.49 6.68
CA ILE A 45 14.98 -10.75 6.71
C ILE A 45 14.25 -9.45 6.46
N ILE A 46 13.54 -9.41 5.33
CA ILE A 46 12.64 -8.33 4.96
C ILE A 46 11.21 -8.88 5.00
N VAL A 47 10.33 -8.16 5.69
CA VAL A 47 8.89 -8.41 5.67
C VAL A 47 8.26 -7.53 4.60
N LEU A 48 7.53 -8.14 3.67
CA LEU A 48 6.66 -7.45 2.73
C LEU A 48 5.26 -7.41 3.35
N SER A 49 4.89 -6.25 3.88
CA SER A 49 3.69 -6.09 4.70
C SER A 49 2.57 -5.35 4.00
N HIS A 50 1.35 -5.74 4.31
CA HIS A 50 0.13 -5.01 4.01
C HIS A 50 -0.68 -4.73 5.28
N ASN A 51 -0.04 -4.61 6.45
CA ASN A 51 -0.73 -4.31 7.71
C ASN A 51 -1.20 -2.85 7.80
N GLY A 52 -0.41 -1.91 7.28
CA GLY A 52 -0.52 -0.48 7.54
C GLY A 52 0.58 0.01 8.47
N MET A 53 1.01 1.26 8.27
CA MET A 53 2.22 1.81 8.89
C MET A 53 2.25 1.68 10.42
N ASP A 54 1.19 2.10 11.12
CA ASP A 54 1.16 2.04 12.60
C ASP A 54 1.24 0.61 13.13
N VAL A 55 0.63 -0.34 12.42
CA VAL A 55 0.66 -1.76 12.80
C VAL A 55 2.06 -2.33 12.54
N ASP A 56 2.70 -1.96 11.44
CA ASP A 56 4.07 -2.36 11.12
C ASP A 56 5.08 -1.79 12.12
N LEU A 57 4.95 -0.51 12.50
CA LEU A 57 5.75 0.09 13.57
C LEU A 57 5.57 -0.67 14.89
N LYS A 58 4.32 -1.04 15.23
CA LYS A 58 4.07 -1.80 16.45
C LYS A 58 4.65 -3.21 16.39
N MET A 59 4.54 -3.89 15.25
CA MET A 59 5.13 -5.21 15.04
C MET A 59 6.66 -5.15 15.13
N ALA A 60 7.30 -4.15 14.51
CA ALA A 60 8.74 -3.92 14.58
C ALA A 60 9.25 -3.73 16.02
N SER A 61 8.45 -3.13 16.90
CA SER A 61 8.83 -2.97 18.32
C SER A 61 8.77 -4.28 19.13
N LYS A 62 8.14 -5.33 18.60
CA LYS A 62 7.89 -6.59 19.32
C LYS A 62 8.63 -7.78 18.73
N VAL A 63 8.65 -7.90 17.40
CA VAL A 63 9.27 -9.03 16.70
C VAL A 63 10.73 -8.71 16.45
N THR A 64 11.61 -9.56 16.96
CA THR A 64 13.06 -9.40 16.86
C THR A 64 13.62 -10.09 15.63
N GLY A 65 14.73 -9.58 15.09
CA GLY A 65 15.45 -10.21 13.98
C GLY A 65 14.93 -9.88 12.57
N ILE A 66 13.94 -8.99 12.45
CA ILE A 66 13.55 -8.37 11.17
C ILE A 66 14.48 -7.19 10.90
N ASP A 67 15.12 -7.15 9.72
CA ASP A 67 15.99 -6.03 9.35
C ASP A 67 15.19 -4.89 8.72
N ALA A 68 14.18 -5.21 7.89
CA ALA A 68 13.33 -4.19 7.27
C ALA A 68 11.89 -4.67 7.06
N ILE A 69 10.95 -3.73 7.11
CA ILE A 69 9.54 -3.89 6.74
C ILE A 69 9.26 -2.92 5.58
N MET A 70 8.90 -3.50 4.44
CA MET A 70 8.40 -2.78 3.28
C MET A 70 6.88 -2.89 3.30
N GLY A 71 6.22 -1.87 3.85
CA GLY A 71 4.79 -1.88 4.14
C GLY A 71 3.92 -1.36 2.99
N GLY A 72 2.62 -1.33 3.27
CA GLY A 72 1.56 -0.93 2.35
C GLY A 72 0.28 -0.58 3.10
N HIS A 73 -0.88 -0.74 2.46
CA HIS A 73 -2.22 -0.48 3.01
C HIS A 73 -2.56 1.00 3.28
N THR A 74 -1.76 1.71 4.08
CA THR A 74 -2.03 3.09 4.52
C THR A 74 -1.63 4.17 3.51
N HIS A 75 -0.93 3.78 2.44
CA HIS A 75 -0.53 4.65 1.33
C HIS A 75 0.42 5.80 1.71
N ASP A 76 1.16 5.68 2.82
CA ASP A 76 2.13 6.71 3.25
C ASP A 76 3.30 6.83 2.27
N GLY A 77 3.67 8.06 1.93
CA GLY A 77 4.92 8.36 1.25
C GLY A 77 6.02 8.62 2.26
N VAL A 78 6.81 7.60 2.59
CA VAL A 78 7.86 7.69 3.62
C VAL A 78 9.19 8.03 2.94
N PHE A 79 9.67 9.26 3.12
CA PHE A 79 10.92 9.74 2.49
C PHE A 79 12.19 9.21 3.15
N GLN A 80 12.13 8.88 4.44
CA GLN A 80 13.20 8.24 5.20
C GLN A 80 12.58 7.12 6.04
N PRO A 81 13.18 5.92 6.09
CA PRO A 81 12.61 4.82 6.86
C PRO A 81 12.57 5.20 8.34
N VAL A 82 11.53 4.79 9.03
CA VAL A 82 11.47 4.90 10.48
C VAL A 82 12.29 3.76 11.07
N VAL A 83 13.30 4.10 11.87
CA VAL A 83 14.09 3.12 12.61
C VAL A 83 13.36 2.81 13.92
N VAL A 84 13.03 1.55 14.14
CA VAL A 84 12.35 1.08 15.35
C VAL A 84 13.31 0.18 16.13
N GLU A 85 13.67 0.60 17.34
CA GLU A 85 14.45 -0.21 18.28
C GLU A 85 13.57 -1.26 18.98
N ASN A 86 14.10 -2.47 19.16
CA ASN A 86 13.49 -3.56 19.91
C ASN A 86 14.56 -4.38 20.65
N ALA A 87 14.14 -5.41 21.39
CA ALA A 87 15.03 -6.22 22.21
C ALA A 87 16.14 -6.96 21.43
N GLY A 88 15.99 -7.12 20.10
CA GLY A 88 16.95 -7.80 19.22
C GLY A 88 17.74 -6.89 18.30
N GLY A 89 17.60 -5.56 18.43
CA GLY A 89 18.28 -4.57 17.59
C GLY A 89 17.31 -3.58 16.96
N GLU A 90 17.57 -3.22 15.70
CA GLU A 90 16.80 -2.23 14.95
C GLU A 90 16.07 -2.86 13.77
N THR A 91 14.90 -2.32 13.45
CA THR A 91 14.12 -2.66 12.27
C THR A 91 13.77 -1.39 11.50
N LEU A 92 14.05 -1.37 10.20
CA LEU A 92 13.67 -0.27 9.31
C LEU A 92 12.22 -0.44 8.85
N VAL A 93 11.39 0.60 8.88
CA VAL A 93 10.00 0.55 8.41
C VAL A 93 9.76 1.64 7.38
N THR A 94 9.26 1.29 6.19
CA THR A 94 9.00 2.24 5.10
C THR A 94 7.83 1.85 4.22
N ASN A 95 7.20 2.86 3.59
CA ASN A 95 6.13 2.74 2.61
C ASN A 95 6.42 3.62 1.38
N ALA A 96 6.11 3.11 0.18
CA ALA A 96 6.35 3.79 -1.10
C ALA A 96 5.08 4.45 -1.69
N GLY A 97 4.20 4.99 -0.85
CA GLY A 97 2.97 5.66 -1.26
C GLY A 97 1.98 4.72 -1.98
N SER A 98 1.27 5.25 -2.97
CA SER A 98 0.24 4.52 -3.72
C SER A 98 0.23 4.88 -5.20
N ASN A 99 -0.54 4.11 -5.99
CA ASN A 99 -0.82 4.36 -7.40
C ASN A 99 0.44 4.40 -8.31
N GLY A 100 1.54 3.78 -7.87
CA GLY A 100 2.82 3.81 -8.58
C GLY A 100 3.41 5.22 -8.73
N LYS A 101 2.99 6.17 -7.88
CA LYS A 101 3.52 7.55 -7.88
C LYS A 101 5.00 7.58 -7.53
N PHE A 102 5.41 6.67 -6.64
CA PHE A 102 6.77 6.54 -6.16
C PHE A 102 7.29 5.10 -6.33
N LEU A 103 8.60 4.97 -6.50
CA LEU A 103 9.35 3.73 -6.37
C LEU A 103 10.33 3.90 -5.21
N GLY A 104 10.18 3.09 -4.17
CA GLY A 104 11.14 3.00 -3.08
C GLY A 104 12.22 1.97 -3.39
N VAL A 105 13.48 2.38 -3.33
CA VAL A 105 14.66 1.53 -3.48
C VAL A 105 15.41 1.56 -2.15
N LEU A 106 15.44 0.43 -1.46
CA LEU A 106 16.18 0.25 -0.21
C LEU A 106 17.44 -0.56 -0.52
N ASP A 107 18.57 0.11 -0.52
CA ASP A 107 19.89 -0.49 -0.62
C ASP A 107 20.38 -0.84 0.78
N LEU A 108 20.86 -2.08 0.98
CA LEU A 108 21.38 -2.56 2.26
C LEU A 108 22.85 -2.96 2.09
N ASP A 109 23.73 -2.43 2.92
CA ASP A 109 25.10 -2.91 3.05
C ASP A 109 25.12 -4.03 4.09
N VAL A 110 25.50 -5.24 3.66
CA VAL A 110 25.46 -6.44 4.50
C VAL A 110 26.88 -6.93 4.76
N LYS A 111 27.30 -6.89 6.02
CA LYS A 111 28.62 -7.34 6.49
C LYS A 111 28.48 -8.37 7.59
N ASP A 112 29.26 -9.44 7.51
CA ASP A 112 29.27 -10.53 8.50
C ASP A 112 27.86 -11.10 8.82
N GLY A 113 26.98 -11.07 7.82
CA GLY A 113 25.62 -11.58 7.93
C GLY A 113 24.65 -10.65 8.69
N LYS A 114 24.98 -9.37 8.84
CA LYS A 114 24.14 -8.33 9.44
C LYS A 114 24.06 -7.10 8.52
N VAL A 115 22.95 -6.36 8.59
CA VAL A 115 22.85 -5.05 7.94
C VAL A 115 23.73 -4.06 8.71
N ALA A 116 24.74 -3.50 8.04
CA ALA A 116 25.70 -2.56 8.62
C ALA A 116 25.36 -1.10 8.29
N ASP A 117 24.75 -0.86 7.13
CA ASP A 117 24.31 0.46 6.69
C ASP A 117 23.15 0.30 5.68
N PHE A 118 22.39 1.37 5.44
CA PHE A 118 21.30 1.37 4.48
C PHE A 118 21.13 2.73 3.80
N ARG A 119 20.53 2.69 2.60
CA ARG A 119 20.10 3.88 1.89
C ARG A 119 18.71 3.67 1.32
N LEU A 120 17.77 4.55 1.65
CA LEU A 120 16.47 4.61 1.01
C LEU A 120 16.45 5.73 -0.03
N GLN A 121 16.08 5.40 -1.26
CA GLN A 121 15.78 6.36 -2.32
C GLN A 121 14.31 6.24 -2.74
N ILE A 122 13.59 7.36 -2.67
CA ILE A 122 12.21 7.47 -3.18
C ILE A 122 12.26 8.22 -4.53
N THR A 123 11.91 7.52 -5.61
CA THR A 123 11.87 8.11 -6.95
C THR A 123 10.42 8.37 -7.36
N ALA A 124 10.07 9.63 -7.61
CA ALA A 124 8.76 10.01 -8.13
C ALA A 124 8.67 9.85 -9.66
N GLY A 125 7.46 9.68 -10.19
CA GLY A 125 7.21 9.76 -11.64
C GLY A 125 7.71 8.56 -12.45
N VAL A 126 8.02 7.43 -11.80
CA VAL A 126 8.52 6.21 -12.46
C VAL A 126 7.60 5.73 -13.57
N LEU A 127 6.27 5.81 -13.40
CA LEU A 127 5.32 5.45 -14.46
C LEU A 127 5.47 6.32 -15.73
N GLN A 128 5.85 7.58 -15.60
CA GLN A 128 6.08 8.48 -16.73
C GLN A 128 7.44 8.23 -17.39
N LEU A 129 8.45 7.82 -16.60
CA LEU A 129 9.79 7.49 -17.07
C LEU A 129 9.89 6.11 -17.73
N VAL A 130 9.20 5.10 -17.19
CA VAL A 130 9.19 3.73 -17.74
C VAL A 130 8.38 3.66 -19.04
N GLY A 131 7.31 4.45 -19.15
CA GLY A 131 6.48 4.52 -20.35
C GLY A 131 7.19 5.10 -21.59
N SER A 132 8.32 5.80 -21.41
CA SER A 132 9.07 6.39 -22.52
C SER A 132 10.32 5.59 -22.94
N GLN A 133 10.81 4.66 -22.11
CA GLN A 133 12.13 4.03 -22.34
C GLN A 133 12.11 2.52 -22.61
N HIS A 134 11.04 1.79 -22.29
CA HIS A 134 11.01 0.35 -22.53
C HIS A 134 9.70 -0.04 -23.20
N GLY A 135 9.79 -0.84 -24.27
CA GLY A 135 8.67 -1.44 -25.02
C GLY A 135 7.81 -2.43 -24.23
N TYR A 136 7.54 -2.17 -22.95
CA TYR A 136 6.51 -2.84 -22.14
C TYR A 136 5.09 -2.46 -22.54
N ALA A 137 4.92 -1.56 -23.51
CA ALA A 137 3.74 -1.59 -24.36
C ALA A 137 3.84 -2.82 -25.26
N ASN A 138 3.51 -4.01 -24.73
CA ASN A 138 3.30 -5.19 -25.57
C ASN A 138 2.16 -4.84 -26.55
N PRO A 139 2.43 -4.64 -27.85
CA PRO A 139 1.40 -4.22 -28.80
C PRO A 139 0.37 -5.33 -29.07
N ASP A 140 0.69 -6.59 -28.73
CA ASP A 140 -0.18 -7.76 -28.92
C ASP A 140 -1.11 -8.05 -27.73
N ARG A 141 -0.88 -7.43 -26.56
CA ARG A 141 -1.96 -7.35 -25.57
C ARG A 141 -2.92 -6.27 -26.06
N GLN A 142 -3.92 -6.67 -26.85
CA GLN A 142 -5.16 -5.90 -26.96
C GLN A 142 -5.54 -5.48 -25.54
N ASN A 143 -5.28 -4.21 -25.21
CA ASN A 143 -5.56 -3.69 -23.89
C ASN A 143 -7.07 -3.85 -23.71
N PRO A 144 -7.56 -4.78 -22.87
CA PRO A 144 -8.99 -5.04 -22.74
C PRO A 144 -9.74 -3.77 -22.29
N TRP A 145 -9.00 -2.84 -21.69
CA TRP A 145 -9.46 -1.55 -21.20
C TRP A 145 -9.50 -0.46 -22.26
N SER A 146 -8.97 -0.67 -23.47
CA SER A 146 -8.96 0.36 -24.53
C SER A 146 -10.38 0.78 -24.94
N ARG A 147 -11.30 -0.19 -25.03
CA ARG A 147 -12.72 0.04 -25.35
C ARG A 147 -13.46 0.70 -24.18
N THR A 148 -13.22 0.23 -22.95
CA THR A 148 -13.83 0.76 -21.72
C THR A 148 -13.39 2.18 -21.41
N ARG A 149 -12.09 2.50 -21.60
CA ARG A 149 -11.52 3.84 -21.40
C ARG A 149 -12.10 4.90 -22.35
N LYS A 150 -12.40 4.52 -23.61
CA LYS A 150 -13.01 5.44 -24.60
C LYS A 150 -14.43 5.86 -24.21
N ASN A 151 -15.21 4.94 -23.63
CA ASN A 151 -16.58 5.25 -23.19
C ASN A 151 -16.60 6.08 -21.90
N TRP A 152 -15.72 5.78 -20.93
CA TRP A 152 -15.60 6.55 -19.69
C TRP A 152 -15.18 8.02 -19.92
N ARG A 153 -14.26 8.27 -20.87
CA ARG A 153 -13.79 9.65 -21.14
C ARG A 153 -14.88 10.57 -21.73
N LYS A 154 -15.89 10.02 -22.41
CA LYS A 154 -16.93 10.85 -23.05
C LYS A 154 -17.97 11.41 -22.07
N ASN A 155 -18.17 10.76 -20.92
CA ASN A 155 -19.31 11.02 -20.04
C ASN A 155 -18.95 11.61 -18.66
N SER A 156 -17.70 12.00 -18.44
CA SER A 156 -17.25 12.42 -17.12
C SER A 156 -16.48 13.73 -17.23
N ARG A 157 -17.12 14.87 -16.91
CA ARG A 157 -16.47 16.17 -16.68
C ARG A 157 -16.58 16.49 -15.19
N CYS A 158 -15.47 16.88 -14.54
CA CYS A 158 -15.54 17.45 -13.19
C CYS A 158 -15.28 18.97 -13.34
N ALA A 159 -16.22 19.79 -12.88
CA ALA A 159 -16.15 21.25 -13.01
C ALA A 159 -15.01 21.86 -12.16
N THR A 160 -14.58 21.14 -11.12
CA THR A 160 -13.50 21.49 -10.19
C THR A 160 -12.53 20.32 -10.04
N THR A 161 -11.42 20.49 -9.33
CA THR A 161 -10.52 19.36 -9.04
C THR A 161 -11.20 18.42 -8.04
N CYS A 162 -11.54 17.22 -8.50
CA CYS A 162 -12.11 16.15 -7.69
C CYS A 162 -10.96 15.38 -6.99
N CYS A 163 -10.72 15.67 -5.70
CA CYS A 163 -9.82 14.88 -4.86
C CYS A 163 -10.54 13.65 -4.30
N THR A 164 -9.86 12.51 -4.29
CA THR A 164 -10.43 11.19 -3.95
C THR A 164 -9.70 10.50 -2.79
N ALA A 165 -8.69 11.16 -2.22
CA ALA A 165 -7.94 10.66 -1.07
C ALA A 165 -8.17 11.59 0.12
N GLY A 166 -9.09 11.20 0.99
CA GLY A 166 -9.33 11.82 2.30
C GLY A 166 -9.96 10.79 3.22
N VAL A 167 -9.32 10.54 4.37
CA VAL A 167 -9.80 9.57 5.37
C VAL A 167 -10.41 10.28 6.59
N ILE A 168 -9.99 11.53 6.83
CA ILE A 168 -10.31 12.31 8.04
C ILE A 168 -11.20 13.53 7.76
N SER A 169 -11.45 13.84 6.49
CA SER A 169 -12.29 14.95 6.06
C SER A 169 -13.01 14.61 4.76
N THR A 170 -14.21 15.17 4.59
CA THR A 170 -14.99 15.04 3.35
C THR A 170 -14.18 15.61 2.18
N VAL A 171 -13.97 14.82 1.13
CA VAL A 171 -13.36 15.29 -0.11
C VAL A 171 -14.42 15.53 -1.19
N PRO A 172 -14.17 16.40 -2.19
CA PRO A 172 -15.16 16.77 -3.20
C PRO A 172 -15.77 15.58 -3.95
N PHE A 173 -15.00 14.50 -4.12
CA PHE A 173 -15.51 13.29 -4.78
C PHE A 173 -16.51 12.52 -3.91
N ASP A 174 -16.28 12.46 -2.61
CA ASP A 174 -17.19 11.77 -1.68
C ASP A 174 -18.53 12.49 -1.61
N GLN A 175 -18.48 13.84 -1.56
CA GLN A 175 -19.69 14.66 -1.59
C GLN A 175 -20.47 14.46 -2.90
N LEU A 176 -19.78 14.43 -4.05
CA LEU A 176 -20.39 14.16 -5.34
C LEU A 176 -21.13 12.81 -5.37
N ILE A 177 -20.54 11.76 -4.77
CA ILE A 177 -21.20 10.44 -4.67
C ILE A 177 -22.41 10.51 -3.75
N CYS A 178 -22.26 11.12 -2.57
CA CYS A 178 -23.37 11.26 -1.63
C CYS A 178 -24.55 12.04 -2.23
N ASP A 179 -24.28 13.15 -2.93
CA ASP A 179 -25.31 13.95 -3.59
C ASP A 179 -26.04 13.13 -4.66
N ALA A 180 -25.30 12.39 -5.49
CA ALA A 180 -25.88 11.53 -6.51
C ALA A 180 -26.72 10.37 -5.93
N LEU A 181 -26.31 9.81 -4.79
CA LEU A 181 -27.08 8.79 -4.08
C LEU A 181 -28.37 9.37 -3.49
N MET A 182 -28.31 10.55 -2.88
CA MET A 182 -29.47 11.23 -2.31
C MET A 182 -30.47 11.61 -3.41
N GLU A 183 -30.01 12.19 -4.53
CA GLU A 183 -30.87 12.52 -5.66
C GLU A 183 -31.46 11.28 -6.34
N GLY A 184 -30.65 10.26 -6.61
CA GLY A 184 -31.08 9.08 -7.36
C GLY A 184 -31.98 8.12 -6.58
N LEU A 185 -31.92 8.14 -5.25
CA LEU A 185 -32.71 7.25 -4.38
C LEU A 185 -33.76 8.01 -3.55
N ASP A 186 -33.93 9.32 -3.76
CA ASP A 186 -34.77 10.20 -2.95
C ASP A 186 -34.50 10.01 -1.44
N ALA A 187 -33.21 9.94 -1.09
CA ALA A 187 -32.75 9.66 0.26
C ALA A 187 -32.36 10.97 0.98
N PRO A 188 -32.78 11.18 2.24
CA PRO A 188 -32.44 12.40 2.99
C PRO A 188 -30.97 12.43 3.46
N LEU A 189 -30.29 11.28 3.45
CA LEU A 189 -28.90 11.11 3.91
C LEU A 189 -28.23 9.97 3.11
N ALA A 190 -26.95 10.14 2.80
CA ALA A 190 -26.11 9.10 2.22
C ALA A 190 -24.77 9.01 2.95
N PHE A 191 -24.23 7.78 3.05
CA PHE A 191 -22.92 7.52 3.63
C PHE A 191 -22.00 6.93 2.57
N PHE A 192 -20.81 7.51 2.45
CA PHE A 192 -19.76 6.99 1.58
C PHE A 192 -18.49 6.78 2.41
N THR A 193 -17.90 5.58 2.30
CA THR A 193 -16.66 5.24 2.99
C THR A 193 -15.50 5.71 2.11
N GLY A 194 -14.92 6.88 2.39
CA GLY A 194 -13.81 7.46 1.63
C GLY A 194 -12.58 6.53 1.55
N PHE A 195 -12.51 5.71 0.50
CA PHE A 195 -11.38 4.79 0.29
C PHE A 195 -10.16 5.54 -0.26
N PRO A 196 -8.94 5.32 0.26
CA PRO A 196 -7.73 6.01 -0.20
C PRO A 196 -7.21 5.52 -1.58
N LEU A 197 -8.03 4.77 -2.32
CA LEU A 197 -7.67 4.12 -3.59
C LEU A 197 -7.90 5.00 -4.83
N GLY A 198 -8.39 6.23 -4.65
CA GLY A 198 -8.68 7.11 -5.75
C GLY A 198 -7.48 7.92 -6.27
N ASN A 199 -7.55 8.29 -7.54
CA ASN A 199 -6.65 9.28 -8.16
C ASN A 199 -7.31 10.67 -8.16
N GLN A 200 -6.50 11.73 -8.01
CA GLN A 200 -7.00 13.10 -8.20
C GLN A 200 -7.37 13.31 -9.66
N ARG A 201 -8.51 13.97 -9.88
CA ARG A 201 -8.96 14.39 -11.20
C ARG A 201 -8.92 15.91 -11.27
N PRO A 202 -8.03 16.52 -12.05
CA PRO A 202 -8.05 17.97 -12.24
C PRO A 202 -9.37 18.39 -12.91
N ALA A 203 -9.74 19.66 -12.73
CA ALA A 203 -10.88 20.26 -13.43
C ALA A 203 -10.75 20.09 -14.96
N GLY A 204 -11.85 19.73 -15.63
CA GLY A 204 -11.89 19.49 -17.09
C GLY A 204 -12.69 18.26 -17.52
#